data_AF-A0A5S6QA15-F1
#
_entry.id   AF-A0A5S6QA15-F1
#
_cell.length_a   1.000
_cell.length_b   1.000
_cell.length_c   1.000
_cell.angle_alpha   90.00
_cell.angle_beta   90.00
_cell.angle_gamma   90.00
#
_symmetry.space_group_name_H-M   'P 1'
#
loop_
_entity.id
_entity.type
_entity.pdbx_description
1 polymer ?
#
loop_
_entity_poly.entity_id
_entity_poly.type
_entity_poly.pdbx_seq_one_letter_code
_entity_poly.pdbx_strand_id
1 'polypeptide(L)'
;MIAVFAKPVQMVYSASVTSLAFAFHLITIVLVIVAPYLVVHFSEDLTQRIVPVKERPLIRFNYDYAIVLYGQSADQYYFWSSSDQWNKQEIDQLRVPVLEIFETDYKDPSLTDQLKFRASFPMEATEKVYAAKIWFFFDFQLKQQCNFASVLYLVFDHGSFVSGCEWFIAGNLKAVQTGPFTCEMSFQGDTWSEQSARLRNETLVRLQKASNMPWDLSDAHMMAGSLNPSEMYWTPGDSGRVGQFDVNVVLNYAEDTFCFLDNLHWFLPAIAGSPLCWAMLARFLRPSAMALRSIVYGKNEQLPVRGDKAAYFDFDTERLQKFCCINYLKDGSDVPLKDYSEYPEWLPTLLDKAPELEDLSPNDYGYWRLLRKKLRKFKRQRDYYRFRSSFVQRYYLEKGRRDIFK
;
A
#
# COMPACT_ATOMS: atom_id res chain seq x y z
N MET A 1 1.30 59.44 37.18
CA MET A 1 2.19 58.46 37.84
C MET A 1 2.37 57.32 36.84
N ILE A 2 3.59 57.08 36.34
CA ILE A 2 3.86 56.12 35.24
C ILE A 2 4.49 54.87 35.86
N ALA A 3 3.86 53.71 35.69
CA ALA A 3 4.37 52.44 36.20
C ALA A 3 5.51 51.94 35.30
N VAL A 4 6.74 51.92 35.83
CA VAL A 4 7.95 51.57 35.07
C VAL A 4 8.19 50.05 35.02
N PHE A 5 7.63 49.29 35.98
CA PHE A 5 7.80 47.84 36.03
C PHE A 5 6.64 47.16 36.78
N ALA A 6 6.08 46.12 36.18
CA ALA A 6 5.05 45.28 36.79
C ALA A 6 5.39 43.81 36.53
N LYS A 7 5.47 43.01 37.61
CA LYS A 7 5.70 41.57 37.53
C LYS A 7 4.51 40.83 38.14
N PRO A 8 3.91 39.86 37.44
CA PRO A 8 2.80 39.09 38.00
C PRO A 8 3.30 38.19 39.13
N VAL A 9 2.59 38.21 40.27
CA VAL A 9 2.81 37.26 41.37
C VAL A 9 2.32 35.89 40.91
N GLN A 10 3.23 34.94 40.74
CA GLN A 10 2.89 33.54 40.48
C GLN A 10 2.75 32.82 41.83
N MET A 11 1.52 32.54 42.24
CA MET A 11 1.27 31.68 43.40
C MET A 11 1.36 30.22 42.98
N VAL A 12 2.33 29.51 43.57
CA VAL A 12 2.53 28.08 43.34
C VAL A 12 1.86 27.33 44.48
N TYR A 13 0.78 26.62 44.16
CA TYR A 13 0.10 25.76 45.12
C TYR A 13 0.80 24.40 45.14
N SER A 14 1.26 23.98 46.33
CA SER A 14 1.82 22.64 46.55
C SER A 14 0.81 21.80 47.33
N ALA A 15 0.57 20.57 46.87
CA ALA A 15 -0.24 19.59 47.58
C ALA A 15 0.68 18.61 48.31
N SER A 16 0.34 18.26 49.56
CA SER A 16 1.00 17.19 50.29
C SER A 16 0.66 15.82 49.71
N VAL A 17 1.52 14.83 49.96
CA VAL A 17 1.41 13.46 49.42
C VAL A 17 0.12 12.74 49.88
N THR A 18 -0.48 13.18 50.99
CA THR A 18 -1.71 12.61 51.56
C THR A 18 -2.98 13.41 51.24
N SER A 19 -2.89 14.43 50.37
CA SER A 19 -4.03 15.28 49.99
C SER A 19 -4.94 14.60 48.97
N LEU A 20 -6.24 14.89 49.03
CA LEU A 20 -7.23 14.46 48.04
C LEU A 20 -6.88 14.95 46.63
N ALA A 21 -6.25 16.12 46.50
CA ALA A 21 -5.77 16.65 45.22
C ALA A 21 -4.67 15.76 44.61
N PHE A 22 -3.78 15.20 45.44
CA PHE A 22 -2.74 14.29 45.00
C PHE A 22 -3.34 12.94 44.54
N ALA A 23 -4.32 12.41 45.28
CA ALA A 23 -5.05 11.21 44.89
C ALA A 23 -5.79 11.39 43.56
N PHE A 24 -6.46 12.53 43.36
CA PHE A 24 -7.11 12.85 42.08
C PHE A 24 -6.08 12.91 40.94
N HIS A 25 -4.93 13.57 41.15
CA HIS A 25 -3.87 13.60 40.15
C HIS A 25 -3.32 12.20 39.81
N LEU A 26 -3.08 11.36 40.82
CA LEU A 26 -2.65 9.98 40.61
C LEU A 26 -3.67 9.19 39.76
N ILE A 27 -4.95 9.27 40.10
CA ILE A 27 -6.03 8.61 39.36
C ILE A 27 -6.08 9.12 37.91
N THR A 28 -5.96 10.44 37.70
CA THR A 28 -5.94 10.99 36.33
C THR A 28 -4.74 10.53 35.52
N ILE A 29 -3.55 10.41 36.12
CA ILE A 29 -2.35 9.91 35.44
C ILE A 29 -2.54 8.43 35.07
N VAL A 30 -3.05 7.62 35.99
CA VAL A 30 -3.36 6.21 35.73
C VAL A 30 -4.39 6.10 34.61
N LEU A 31 -5.46 6.90 34.63
CA LEU A 31 -6.48 6.89 33.58
C LEU A 31 -5.93 7.35 32.22
N VAL A 32 -5.03 8.34 32.18
CA VAL A 32 -4.38 8.81 30.94
C VAL A 32 -3.43 7.77 30.35
N ILE A 33 -2.80 6.92 31.17
CA ILE A 33 -1.93 5.84 30.69
C ILE A 33 -2.76 4.60 30.29
N VAL A 34 -3.76 4.24 31.10
CA VAL A 34 -4.57 3.04 30.91
C VAL A 34 -5.57 3.21 29.78
N ALA A 35 -6.21 4.38 29.63
CA ALA A 35 -7.21 4.61 28.59
C ALA A 35 -6.69 4.37 27.15
N PRO A 36 -5.54 4.92 26.70
CA PRO A 36 -5.03 4.62 25.36
C PRO A 36 -4.59 3.16 25.22
N TYR A 37 -4.09 2.52 26.28
CA TYR A 37 -3.75 1.10 26.25
C TYR A 37 -5.01 0.22 26.09
N LEU A 38 -6.08 0.53 26.83
CA LEU A 38 -7.36 -0.13 26.69
C LEU A 38 -7.97 0.12 25.31
N VAL A 39 -7.87 1.35 24.77
CA VAL A 39 -8.34 1.64 23.42
C VAL A 39 -7.61 0.76 22.40
N VAL A 40 -6.29 0.64 22.47
CA VAL A 40 -5.53 -0.22 21.54
C VAL A 40 -5.84 -1.70 21.74
N HIS A 41 -6.01 -2.15 22.98
CA HIS A 41 -6.31 -3.55 23.29
C HIS A 41 -7.73 -3.96 22.86
N PHE A 42 -8.71 -3.06 23.00
CA PHE A 42 -10.09 -3.31 22.59
C PHE A 42 -10.37 -2.90 21.14
N SER A 43 -9.55 -2.04 20.54
CA SER A 43 -9.58 -1.79 19.10
C SER A 43 -8.86 -2.92 18.39
N GLU A 44 -9.53 -4.06 18.25
CA GLU A 44 -9.06 -5.13 17.36
C GLU A 44 -8.84 -4.61 15.91
N ASP A 45 -9.46 -3.47 15.57
CA ASP A 45 -9.28 -2.70 14.33
C ASP A 45 -7.84 -2.23 14.03
N LEU A 46 -6.95 -2.09 15.03
CA LEU A 46 -5.56 -1.63 14.81
C LEU A 46 -4.58 -2.77 14.56
N THR A 47 -4.96 -4.01 14.87
CA THR A 47 -4.17 -5.20 14.56
C THR A 47 -4.92 -5.98 13.50
N GLN A 48 -4.63 -5.72 12.22
CA GLN A 48 -5.13 -6.56 11.13
C GLN A 48 -4.67 -7.99 11.37
N ARG A 49 -5.55 -8.83 11.91
CA ARG A 49 -5.24 -10.24 12.16
C ARG A 49 -5.43 -10.98 10.84
N ILE A 50 -4.34 -11.58 10.36
CA ILE A 50 -4.37 -12.48 9.21
C ILE A 50 -4.71 -13.87 9.76
N VAL A 51 -5.85 -14.40 9.33
CA VAL A 51 -6.33 -15.71 9.76
C VAL A 51 -6.11 -16.70 8.61
N PRO A 52 -5.19 -17.69 8.76
CA PRO A 52 -5.04 -18.75 7.79
C PRO A 52 -6.15 -19.78 8.00
N VAL A 53 -6.88 -20.10 6.94
CA VAL A 53 -8.00 -21.04 6.97
C VAL A 53 -7.79 -22.09 5.89
N LYS A 54 -7.81 -23.34 6.32
CA LYS A 54 -7.75 -24.47 5.42
C LYS A 54 -9.17 -24.77 4.93
N GLU A 55 -9.40 -24.59 3.64
CA GLU A 55 -10.70 -24.77 3.00
C GLU A 55 -10.52 -25.49 1.66
N ARG A 56 -11.51 -26.31 1.29
CA ARG A 56 -11.61 -26.86 -0.06
C ARG A 56 -12.39 -25.87 -0.94
N PRO A 57 -11.76 -25.23 -1.94
CA PRO A 57 -12.48 -24.34 -2.82
C PRO A 57 -13.45 -25.11 -3.71
N LEU A 58 -14.62 -24.53 -3.95
CA LEU A 58 -15.56 -25.02 -4.96
C LEU A 58 -15.08 -24.50 -6.32
N ILE A 59 -14.37 -25.37 -7.04
CA ILE A 59 -13.87 -25.10 -8.39
C ILE A 59 -14.83 -25.75 -9.39
N ARG A 60 -15.27 -24.99 -10.39
CA ARG A 60 -16.07 -25.51 -11.50
C ARG A 60 -15.43 -25.13 -12.81
N PHE A 61 -15.26 -26.10 -13.70
CA PHE A 61 -14.76 -25.81 -15.04
C PHE A 61 -15.90 -25.31 -15.93
N ASN A 62 -15.75 -24.09 -16.45
CA ASN A 62 -16.76 -23.45 -17.31
C ASN A 62 -16.64 -23.84 -18.79
N TYR A 63 -15.75 -24.79 -19.12
CA TYR A 63 -15.41 -25.14 -20.52
C TYR A 63 -14.82 -23.97 -21.31
N ASP A 64 -14.27 -22.98 -20.59
CA ASP A 64 -13.56 -21.84 -21.17
C ASP A 64 -12.06 -22.14 -21.22
N TYR A 65 -11.53 -22.29 -22.44
CA TYR A 65 -10.13 -22.58 -22.67
C TYR A 65 -9.66 -22.08 -24.04
N ALA A 66 -8.35 -21.92 -24.18
CA ALA A 66 -7.69 -21.64 -25.45
C ALA A 66 -6.36 -22.38 -25.53
N ILE A 67 -5.97 -22.78 -26.74
CA ILE A 67 -4.77 -23.55 -27.01
C ILE A 67 -4.06 -22.94 -28.21
N VAL A 68 -2.74 -22.79 -28.08
CA VAL A 68 -1.84 -22.43 -29.17
C VAL A 68 -0.74 -23.47 -29.25
N LEU A 69 -0.53 -24.04 -30.44
CA LEU A 69 0.61 -24.88 -30.75
C LEU A 69 1.54 -24.11 -31.67
N TYR A 70 2.83 -24.08 -31.35
CA TYR A 70 3.84 -23.38 -32.14
C TYR A 70 4.63 -24.37 -32.97
N GLY A 71 4.79 -24.02 -34.25
CA GLY A 71 5.51 -24.78 -35.25
C GLY A 71 7.01 -24.48 -35.28
N GLN A 72 7.63 -24.72 -36.43
CA GLN A 72 9.07 -24.56 -36.61
C GLN A 72 9.49 -23.08 -36.73
N SER A 73 8.65 -22.26 -37.36
CA SER A 73 8.85 -20.81 -37.50
C SER A 73 7.91 -20.05 -36.57
N ALA A 74 8.28 -18.82 -36.23
CA ALA A 74 7.47 -17.96 -35.35
C ALA A 74 6.06 -17.67 -35.91
N ASP A 75 5.91 -17.70 -37.23
CA ASP A 75 4.65 -17.42 -37.93
C ASP A 75 3.78 -18.67 -38.12
N GLN A 76 4.32 -19.87 -37.87
CA GLN A 76 3.58 -21.12 -37.96
C GLN A 76 3.03 -21.46 -36.58
N TYR A 77 1.75 -21.20 -36.35
CA TYR A 77 1.08 -21.60 -35.12
C TYR A 77 -0.33 -22.11 -35.42
N TYR A 78 -0.85 -22.97 -34.57
CA TYR A 78 -2.19 -23.53 -34.69
C TYR A 78 -3.01 -23.12 -33.48
N PHE A 79 -4.17 -22.56 -33.72
CA PHE A 79 -5.01 -21.99 -32.68
C PHE A 79 -6.37 -22.68 -32.60
N TRP A 80 -6.86 -22.87 -31.37
CA TRP A 80 -8.23 -23.24 -31.09
C TRP A 80 -8.68 -22.70 -29.74
N SER A 81 -9.93 -22.26 -29.64
CA SER A 81 -10.54 -21.86 -28.37
C SER A 81 -12.00 -22.26 -28.29
N SER A 82 -12.56 -22.23 -27.07
CA SER A 82 -13.99 -22.42 -26.84
C SER A 82 -14.86 -21.24 -27.33
N SER A 83 -14.26 -20.08 -27.59
CA SER A 83 -14.97 -18.86 -27.97
C SER A 83 -15.04 -18.65 -29.48
N ASP A 84 -16.26 -18.60 -30.02
CA ASP A 84 -16.51 -18.31 -31.44
C ASP A 84 -15.94 -16.97 -31.89
N GLN A 85 -15.92 -15.97 -30.99
CA GLN A 85 -15.40 -14.65 -31.31
C GLN A 85 -13.89 -14.68 -31.55
N TRP A 86 -13.17 -15.49 -30.77
CA TRP A 86 -11.72 -15.62 -30.88
C TRP A 86 -11.34 -16.44 -32.11
N ASN A 87 -12.07 -17.54 -32.34
CA ASN A 87 -11.88 -18.38 -33.52
C ASN A 87 -12.10 -17.60 -34.84
N LYS A 88 -12.98 -16.58 -34.83
CA LYS A 88 -13.18 -15.68 -35.98
C LYS A 88 -12.04 -14.68 -36.20
N GLN A 89 -11.33 -14.28 -35.14
CA GLN A 89 -10.22 -13.34 -35.24
C GLN A 89 -8.96 -14.01 -35.81
N GLU A 90 -8.72 -15.26 -35.42
CA GLU A 90 -7.56 -16.07 -35.83
C GLU A 90 -7.94 -17.13 -36.86
N ILE A 91 -8.81 -16.76 -37.82
CA ILE A 91 -9.41 -17.72 -38.76
C ILE A 91 -8.36 -18.39 -39.68
N ASP A 92 -7.28 -17.67 -39.99
CA ASP A 92 -6.22 -18.13 -40.91
C ASP A 92 -5.35 -19.24 -40.29
N GLN A 93 -5.28 -19.31 -38.96
CA GLN A 93 -4.45 -20.26 -38.19
C GLN A 93 -5.29 -21.24 -37.36
N LEU A 94 -6.60 -21.28 -37.63
CA LEU A 94 -7.57 -22.09 -36.88
C LEU A 94 -7.40 -23.58 -37.21
N ARG A 95 -7.19 -24.41 -36.18
CA ARG A 95 -7.15 -25.87 -36.31
C ARG A 95 -8.04 -26.51 -35.25
N VAL A 96 -9.11 -27.18 -35.68
CA VAL A 96 -10.11 -27.77 -34.77
C VAL A 96 -9.62 -29.13 -34.23
N PRO A 97 -9.47 -29.30 -32.89
CA PRO A 97 -9.12 -30.57 -32.28
C PRO A 97 -10.34 -31.43 -31.95
N VAL A 98 -10.11 -32.72 -31.73
CA VAL A 98 -11.05 -33.62 -31.05
C VAL A 98 -10.86 -33.47 -29.54
N LEU A 99 -11.93 -33.18 -28.81
CA LEU A 99 -11.89 -32.83 -27.40
C LEU A 99 -12.61 -33.86 -26.54
N GLU A 100 -11.96 -34.25 -25.45
CA GLU A 100 -12.53 -35.10 -24.41
C GLU A 100 -12.32 -34.41 -23.06
N ILE A 101 -13.41 -34.04 -22.41
CA ILE A 101 -13.38 -33.31 -21.13
C ILE A 101 -14.23 -34.09 -20.15
N PHE A 102 -13.62 -34.50 -19.04
CA PHE A 102 -14.26 -35.28 -18.00
C PHE A 102 -13.95 -34.71 -16.62
N GLU A 103 -14.99 -34.38 -15.85
CA GLU A 103 -14.90 -34.07 -14.43
C GLU A 103 -15.42 -35.27 -13.62
N THR A 104 -14.61 -35.80 -12.71
CA THR A 104 -15.03 -36.91 -11.83
C THR A 104 -15.56 -36.37 -10.52
N ASP A 105 -16.86 -36.51 -10.27
CA ASP A 105 -17.52 -36.18 -8.99
C ASP A 105 -17.63 -37.45 -8.13
N TYR A 106 -16.68 -37.66 -7.22
CA TYR A 106 -16.77 -38.76 -6.25
C TYR A 106 -17.53 -38.27 -5.01
N LYS A 107 -18.70 -38.85 -4.77
CA LYS A 107 -19.59 -38.55 -3.62
C LYS A 107 -19.01 -38.85 -2.23
N ASP A 108 -17.74 -39.26 -2.11
CA ASP A 108 -17.09 -39.62 -0.83
C ASP A 108 -16.05 -38.55 -0.37
N PRO A 109 -16.02 -38.21 0.93
CA PRO A 109 -15.31 -37.05 1.50
C PRO A 109 -13.77 -37.18 1.59
N SER A 110 -13.15 -38.18 0.97
CA SER A 110 -11.68 -38.42 1.03
C SER A 110 -10.96 -38.36 -0.31
N LEU A 111 -11.67 -38.00 -1.40
CA LEU A 111 -11.16 -38.03 -2.77
C LEU A 111 -11.08 -36.62 -3.39
N THR A 112 -10.00 -36.40 -4.13
CA THR A 112 -9.71 -35.21 -4.94
C THR A 112 -10.57 -35.20 -6.20
N ASP A 113 -11.30 -34.11 -6.47
CA ASP A 113 -12.02 -33.96 -7.74
C ASP A 113 -11.00 -33.76 -8.85
N GLN A 114 -11.10 -34.54 -9.92
CA GLN A 114 -10.13 -34.52 -11.01
C GLN A 114 -10.78 -34.05 -12.30
N LEU A 115 -10.14 -33.08 -12.97
CA LEU A 115 -10.42 -32.72 -14.35
C LEU A 115 -9.46 -33.48 -15.25
N LYS A 116 -9.99 -34.22 -16.21
CA LYS A 116 -9.25 -34.78 -17.33
C LYS A 116 -9.64 -34.03 -18.59
N PHE A 117 -8.66 -33.38 -19.18
CA PHE A 117 -8.79 -32.65 -20.43
C PHE A 117 -7.86 -33.27 -21.47
N ARG A 118 -8.41 -33.68 -22.60
CA ARG A 118 -7.65 -34.20 -23.73
C ARG A 118 -8.07 -33.48 -25.00
N ALA A 119 -7.10 -32.91 -25.72
CA ALA A 119 -7.30 -32.27 -27.00
C ALA A 119 -6.36 -32.90 -28.03
N SER A 120 -6.91 -33.54 -29.04
CA SER A 120 -6.15 -34.21 -30.11
C SER A 120 -6.26 -33.37 -31.39
N PHE A 121 -5.18 -32.68 -31.76
CA PHE A 121 -5.14 -31.83 -32.95
C PHE A 121 -4.74 -32.65 -34.17
N PRO A 122 -5.53 -32.65 -35.26
CA PRO A 122 -5.12 -33.29 -36.51
C PRO A 122 -3.95 -32.51 -37.13
N MET A 123 -2.91 -33.24 -37.54
CA MET A 123 -1.66 -32.69 -38.08
C MET A 123 -1.37 -33.27 -39.46
N GLU A 124 -0.92 -32.44 -40.39
CA GLU A 124 -0.48 -32.89 -41.71
C GLU A 124 0.93 -33.47 -41.68
N ALA A 125 1.26 -34.35 -42.64
CA ALA A 125 2.51 -35.12 -42.66
C ALA A 125 3.82 -34.30 -42.56
N THR A 126 3.78 -33.02 -42.91
CA THR A 126 4.95 -32.11 -42.90
C THR A 126 5.01 -31.19 -41.68
N GLU A 127 3.94 -31.14 -40.89
CA GLU A 127 3.82 -30.23 -39.75
C GLU A 127 4.55 -30.78 -38.53
N LYS A 128 5.21 -29.87 -37.80
CA LYS A 128 5.99 -30.19 -36.59
C LYS A 128 5.68 -29.16 -35.52
N VAL A 129 5.40 -29.62 -34.31
CA VAL A 129 5.11 -28.77 -33.15
C VAL A 129 6.31 -28.76 -32.19
N TYR A 130 6.78 -27.59 -31.80
CA TYR A 130 7.92 -27.40 -30.89
C TYR A 130 7.53 -26.83 -29.53
N ALA A 131 6.45 -26.05 -29.46
CA ALA A 131 5.96 -25.50 -28.21
C ALA A 131 4.44 -25.53 -28.17
N ALA A 132 3.89 -25.52 -26.96
CA ALA A 132 2.46 -25.52 -26.73
C ALA A 132 2.13 -24.62 -25.53
N LYS A 133 1.01 -23.91 -25.65
CA LYS A 133 0.49 -23.03 -24.63
C LYS A 133 -1.02 -23.23 -24.50
N ILE A 134 -1.49 -23.34 -23.27
CA ILE A 134 -2.91 -23.54 -22.98
C ILE A 134 -3.34 -22.65 -21.82
N TRP A 135 -4.55 -22.13 -21.94
CA TRP A 135 -5.24 -21.34 -20.93
C TRP A 135 -6.51 -22.04 -20.51
N PHE A 136 -6.76 -22.08 -19.21
CA PHE A 136 -8.02 -22.54 -18.62
C PHE A 136 -8.60 -21.47 -17.73
N PHE A 137 -9.93 -21.38 -17.70
CA PHE A 137 -10.67 -20.52 -16.80
C PHE A 137 -11.66 -21.34 -15.97
N PHE A 138 -11.63 -21.13 -14.66
CA PHE A 138 -12.47 -21.81 -13.69
C PHE A 138 -13.26 -20.81 -12.87
N ASP A 139 -14.49 -21.16 -12.53
CA ASP A 139 -15.21 -20.49 -11.45
C ASP A 139 -14.64 -20.98 -10.12
N PHE A 140 -14.18 -20.04 -9.29
CA PHE A 140 -13.59 -20.32 -7.98
C PHE A 140 -14.44 -19.69 -6.88
N GLN A 141 -14.87 -20.50 -5.92
CA GLN A 141 -15.66 -20.03 -4.79
C GLN A 141 -15.13 -20.59 -3.45
N LEU A 142 -15.11 -19.73 -2.44
CA LEU A 142 -14.89 -20.07 -1.03
C LEU A 142 -16.18 -19.73 -0.27
N LYS A 143 -16.56 -20.58 0.70
CA LYS A 143 -17.81 -20.46 1.46
C LYS A 143 -17.63 -20.57 2.97
N GLN A 144 -16.53 -21.14 3.46
CA GLN A 144 -16.38 -21.49 4.88
C GLN A 144 -16.26 -20.26 5.79
N GLN A 145 -15.48 -19.25 5.39
CA GLN A 145 -15.25 -18.03 6.18
C GLN A 145 -15.96 -16.81 5.61
N CYS A 146 -15.93 -16.67 4.30
CA CYS A 146 -16.66 -15.66 3.57
C CYS A 146 -17.11 -16.23 2.24
N ASN A 147 -18.23 -15.71 1.72
CA ASN A 147 -18.67 -16.02 0.37
C ASN A 147 -17.82 -15.22 -0.63
N PHE A 148 -16.64 -15.75 -0.95
CA PHE A 148 -15.73 -15.17 -1.93
C PHE A 148 -15.90 -15.90 -3.26
N ALA A 149 -16.04 -15.15 -4.35
CA ALA A 149 -16.16 -15.69 -5.69
C ALA A 149 -15.22 -14.92 -6.63
N SER A 150 -14.44 -15.64 -7.43
CA SER A 150 -13.51 -15.08 -8.40
C SER A 150 -13.31 -16.04 -9.58
N VAL A 151 -12.76 -15.55 -10.69
CA VAL A 151 -12.35 -16.40 -11.81
C VAL A 151 -10.90 -16.81 -11.59
N LEU A 152 -10.66 -18.11 -11.51
CA LEU A 152 -9.31 -18.67 -11.44
C LEU A 152 -8.82 -18.95 -12.87
N TYR A 153 -7.74 -18.30 -13.28
CA TYR A 153 -7.12 -18.56 -14.57
C TYR A 153 -5.84 -19.39 -14.39
N LEU A 154 -5.60 -20.32 -15.30
CA LEU A 154 -4.44 -21.21 -15.28
C LEU A 154 -3.77 -21.20 -16.65
N VAL A 155 -2.46 -21.00 -16.67
CA VAL A 155 -1.68 -20.94 -17.92
C VAL A 155 -0.56 -21.97 -17.84
N PHE A 156 -0.47 -22.80 -18.87
CA PHE A 156 0.67 -23.68 -19.07
C PHE A 156 1.41 -23.28 -20.33
N ASP A 157 2.73 -23.21 -20.24
CA ASP A 157 3.63 -22.90 -21.33
C ASP A 157 4.75 -23.95 -21.34
N HIS A 158 4.99 -24.56 -22.49
CA HIS A 158 6.09 -25.50 -22.67
C HIS A 158 6.70 -25.33 -24.04
N GLY A 159 8.03 -25.21 -24.09
CA GLY A 159 8.80 -25.18 -25.33
C GLY A 159 9.91 -26.22 -25.30
N SER A 160 10.04 -26.96 -26.40
CA SER A 160 11.05 -28.00 -26.61
C SER A 160 11.88 -27.69 -27.85
N PHE A 161 13.14 -28.12 -27.85
CA PHE A 161 14.02 -28.04 -29.03
C PHE A 161 13.74 -29.16 -30.05
N VAL A 162 12.95 -30.16 -29.66
CA VAL A 162 12.61 -31.32 -30.49
C VAL A 162 11.11 -31.31 -30.75
N SER A 163 10.71 -31.65 -31.98
CA SER A 163 9.30 -31.83 -32.31
C SER A 163 8.64 -32.84 -31.38
N GLY A 164 7.42 -32.56 -30.95
CA GLY A 164 6.63 -33.44 -30.11
C GLY A 164 5.41 -34.00 -30.82
N CYS A 165 4.89 -35.10 -30.29
CA CYS A 165 3.58 -35.65 -30.67
C CYS A 165 2.56 -35.62 -29.53
N GLU A 166 3.00 -35.54 -28.27
CA GLU A 166 2.11 -35.42 -27.12
C GLU A 166 2.73 -34.54 -26.02
N TRP A 167 1.87 -33.75 -25.40
CA TRP A 167 2.17 -32.97 -24.21
C TRP A 167 1.27 -33.40 -23.06
N PHE A 168 1.89 -33.94 -22.01
CA PHE A 168 1.17 -34.42 -20.83
C PHE A 168 1.51 -33.58 -19.59
N ILE A 169 0.47 -33.17 -18.87
CA ILE A 169 0.56 -32.39 -17.64
C ILE A 169 -0.38 -33.01 -16.62
N ALA A 170 0.12 -33.38 -15.45
CA ALA A 170 -0.68 -33.82 -14.32
C ALA A 170 -0.20 -33.16 -13.03
N GLY A 171 -1.14 -32.78 -12.16
CA GLY A 171 -0.77 -32.26 -10.85
C GLY A 171 -1.93 -31.72 -10.03
N ASN A 172 -1.58 -31.17 -8.86
CA ASN A 172 -2.55 -30.59 -7.94
C ASN A 172 -2.70 -29.09 -8.22
N LEU A 173 -3.93 -28.64 -8.45
CA LEU A 173 -4.26 -27.25 -8.69
C LEU A 173 -4.15 -26.46 -7.39
N LYS A 174 -3.38 -25.37 -7.43
CA LYS A 174 -3.16 -24.46 -6.32
C LYS A 174 -3.52 -23.04 -6.71
N ALA A 175 -4.36 -22.37 -5.94
CA ALA A 175 -4.70 -20.98 -6.21
C ALA A 175 -3.65 -20.05 -5.56
N VAL A 176 -3.09 -19.12 -6.33
CA VAL A 176 -2.04 -18.20 -5.88
C VAL A 176 -2.64 -16.91 -5.36
N GLN A 177 -2.41 -16.64 -4.09
CA GLN A 177 -2.88 -15.45 -3.40
C GLN A 177 -1.78 -14.38 -3.36
N THR A 178 -2.07 -13.16 -3.86
CA THR A 178 -1.13 -12.01 -3.82
C THR A 178 -1.18 -11.25 -2.49
N GLY A 179 -2.33 -11.29 -1.80
CA GLY A 179 -2.54 -10.67 -0.50
C GLY A 179 -3.79 -11.23 0.19
N PRO A 180 -3.95 -11.00 1.51
CA PRO A 180 -5.05 -11.55 2.31
C PRO A 180 -6.42 -11.12 1.75
N PHE A 181 -7.37 -12.05 1.67
CA PHE A 181 -8.72 -11.77 1.18
C PHE A 181 -9.52 -10.99 2.22
N THR A 182 -10.25 -9.95 1.81
CA THR A 182 -11.13 -9.18 2.69
C THR A 182 -12.58 -9.62 2.50
N CYS A 183 -13.25 -9.97 3.60
CA CYS A 183 -14.64 -10.47 3.56
C CYS A 183 -15.68 -9.42 3.14
N GLU A 184 -15.29 -8.13 3.07
CA GLU A 184 -16.16 -7.02 2.66
C GLU A 184 -16.48 -7.05 1.15
N MET A 185 -15.70 -7.79 0.35
CA MET A 185 -16.02 -8.10 -1.04
C MET A 185 -16.96 -9.32 -1.16
N SER A 186 -18.05 -9.36 -0.39
CA SER A 186 -19.14 -10.28 -0.72
C SER A 186 -19.84 -9.74 -1.96
N PHE A 187 -19.51 -10.26 -3.14
CA PHE A 187 -20.20 -9.90 -4.36
C PHE A 187 -21.64 -10.40 -4.27
N GLN A 188 -22.58 -9.45 -4.19
CA GLN A 188 -24.02 -9.72 -4.05
C GLN A 188 -24.48 -10.54 -5.27
N GLY A 189 -25.05 -11.73 -5.02
CA GLY A 189 -25.17 -12.84 -5.98
C GLY A 189 -25.80 -12.54 -7.35
N ASP A 190 -26.53 -11.44 -7.50
CA ASP A 190 -27.14 -11.03 -8.76
C ASP A 190 -26.13 -10.38 -9.73
N THR A 191 -25.03 -9.83 -9.19
CA THR A 191 -23.97 -9.19 -9.98
C THR A 191 -22.85 -10.15 -10.39
N TRP A 192 -22.76 -11.33 -9.77
CA TRP A 192 -21.77 -12.37 -10.11
C TRP A 192 -22.00 -12.96 -11.50
N SER A 193 -23.26 -13.25 -11.88
CA SER A 193 -23.59 -13.78 -13.21
C SER A 193 -23.29 -12.76 -14.32
N GLU A 194 -23.63 -11.49 -14.09
CA GLU A 194 -23.39 -10.40 -15.04
C GLU A 194 -21.91 -10.00 -15.15
N GLN A 195 -21.16 -9.98 -14.05
CA GLN A 195 -19.73 -9.65 -14.07
C GLN A 195 -18.87 -10.81 -14.56
N SER A 196 -19.17 -12.05 -14.17
CA SER A 196 -18.52 -13.22 -14.77
C SER A 196 -18.80 -13.28 -16.28
N ALA A 197 -20.01 -12.89 -16.72
CA ALA A 197 -20.32 -12.77 -18.15
C ALA A 197 -19.57 -11.61 -18.82
N ARG A 198 -19.37 -10.48 -18.14
CA ARG A 198 -18.54 -9.37 -18.64
C ARG A 198 -17.06 -9.74 -18.72
N LEU A 199 -16.50 -10.43 -17.73
CA LEU A 199 -15.11 -10.90 -17.73
C LEU A 199 -14.88 -11.97 -18.82
N ARG A 200 -15.84 -12.87 -19.03
CA ARG A 200 -15.86 -13.81 -20.17
C ARG A 200 -15.93 -13.12 -21.54
N ASN A 201 -16.50 -11.91 -21.59
CA ASN A 201 -16.59 -11.09 -22.80
C ASN A 201 -15.37 -10.17 -23.01
N GLU A 202 -14.48 -10.00 -22.02
CA GLU A 202 -13.26 -9.21 -22.18
C GLU A 202 -12.20 -10.06 -22.91
N THR A 203 -11.87 -9.62 -24.12
CA THR A 203 -11.21 -10.41 -25.15
C THR A 203 -9.69 -10.48 -25.01
N LEU A 204 -9.12 -11.45 -25.72
CA LEU A 204 -7.70 -11.70 -25.99
C LEU A 204 -6.85 -10.45 -26.30
N VAL A 205 -7.43 -9.29 -26.62
CA VAL A 205 -6.74 -7.99 -26.74
C VAL A 205 -6.02 -7.60 -25.43
N ARG A 206 -6.52 -8.01 -24.25
CA ARG A 206 -5.77 -7.86 -22.98
C ARG A 206 -4.70 -8.94 -22.79
N LEU A 207 -4.96 -10.18 -23.23
CA LEU A 207 -4.02 -11.31 -23.11
C LEU A 207 -2.83 -11.21 -24.08
N GLN A 208 -3.03 -10.71 -25.30
CA GLN A 208 -1.96 -10.42 -26.28
C GLN A 208 -1.09 -9.23 -25.85
N LYS A 209 -1.66 -8.20 -25.23
CA LYS A 209 -0.87 -7.07 -24.66
C LYS A 209 -0.03 -7.48 -23.45
N ALA A 210 -0.39 -8.56 -22.77
CA ALA A 210 0.27 -9.06 -21.56
C ALA A 210 1.50 -9.95 -21.84
N SER A 211 1.77 -10.37 -23.08
CA SER A 211 2.92 -11.23 -23.39
C SER A 211 4.29 -10.56 -23.19
N ASN A 212 4.34 -9.21 -23.16
CA ASN A 212 5.56 -8.43 -22.96
C ASN A 212 5.56 -7.52 -21.71
N MET A 213 4.58 -7.64 -20.82
CA MET A 213 4.53 -6.87 -19.56
C MET A 213 4.53 -7.82 -18.36
N PRO A 214 5.29 -7.54 -17.28
CA PRO A 214 5.07 -8.17 -15.99
C PRO A 214 3.60 -7.95 -15.62
N TRP A 215 2.86 -9.04 -15.45
CA TRP A 215 1.42 -9.08 -15.24
C TRP A 215 0.94 -7.97 -14.30
N ASP A 216 0.11 -7.06 -14.81
CA ASP A 216 -0.58 -6.07 -13.98
C ASP A 216 -1.75 -6.79 -13.31
N LEU A 217 -1.51 -7.30 -12.11
CA LEU A 217 -2.46 -7.98 -11.21
C LEU A 217 -3.59 -7.05 -10.72
N SER A 218 -3.92 -6.00 -11.46
CA SER A 218 -4.80 -4.90 -11.06
C SER A 218 -6.28 -5.14 -11.37
N ASP A 219 -6.61 -6.12 -12.22
CA ASP A 219 -8.01 -6.53 -12.42
C ASP A 219 -8.45 -7.35 -11.20
N ALA A 220 -9.07 -6.66 -10.25
CA ALA A 220 -9.47 -7.13 -8.91
C ALA A 220 -10.41 -8.36 -8.87
N HIS A 221 -10.69 -8.99 -10.01
CA HIS A 221 -11.68 -10.05 -10.16
C HIS A 221 -11.10 -11.39 -10.64
N MET A 222 -9.81 -11.46 -10.99
CA MET A 222 -9.15 -12.68 -11.46
C MET A 222 -8.03 -13.13 -10.52
N MET A 223 -8.00 -14.43 -10.23
CA MET A 223 -6.98 -15.07 -9.41
C MET A 223 -6.10 -15.96 -10.28
N ALA A 224 -4.78 -15.91 -10.07
CA ALA A 224 -3.85 -16.79 -10.76
C ALA A 224 -3.85 -18.18 -10.13
N GLY A 225 -3.91 -19.22 -10.95
CA GLY A 225 -3.67 -20.60 -10.57
C GLY A 225 -2.24 -21.01 -10.89
N SER A 226 -1.67 -21.86 -10.04
CA SER A 226 -0.44 -22.59 -10.28
C SER A 226 -0.72 -24.07 -10.15
N LEU A 227 0.02 -24.89 -10.88
CA LEU A 227 0.01 -26.33 -10.68
C LEU A 227 1.22 -26.73 -9.86
N ASN A 228 1.05 -27.63 -8.90
CA ASN A 228 2.16 -28.42 -8.38
C ASN A 228 2.23 -29.70 -9.20
N PRO A 229 3.11 -29.78 -10.23
CA PRO A 229 3.10 -30.89 -11.17
C PRO A 229 3.53 -32.17 -10.46
N SER A 230 2.71 -33.22 -10.57
CA SER A 230 3.11 -34.59 -10.24
C SER A 230 3.86 -35.22 -11.39
N GLU A 231 3.39 -34.99 -12.62
CA GLU A 231 3.98 -35.49 -13.85
C GLU A 231 3.89 -34.42 -14.93
N MET A 232 4.97 -34.17 -15.64
CA MET A 232 4.97 -33.29 -16.80
C MET A 232 6.01 -33.81 -17.78
N TYR A 233 5.58 -34.17 -18.99
CA TYR A 233 6.50 -34.65 -20.01
C TYR A 233 6.05 -34.26 -21.41
N TRP A 234 7.04 -34.19 -22.28
CA TRP A 234 6.90 -33.94 -23.71
C TRP A 234 7.40 -35.18 -24.43
N THR A 235 6.54 -35.83 -25.19
CA THR A 235 6.94 -37.00 -25.96
C THR A 235 7.57 -36.54 -27.27
N PRO A 236 8.85 -36.82 -27.51
CA PRO A 236 9.48 -36.43 -28.76
C PRO A 236 8.92 -37.26 -29.91
N GLY A 237 8.55 -36.60 -31.00
CA GLY A 237 7.96 -37.23 -32.17
C GLY A 237 7.58 -36.23 -33.24
N ASP A 238 7.55 -36.67 -34.49
CA ASP A 238 7.01 -35.85 -35.57
C ASP A 238 5.48 -35.96 -35.56
N SER A 239 4.79 -34.97 -34.99
CA SER A 239 3.32 -34.89 -34.94
C SER A 239 2.67 -35.15 -36.29
N GLY A 240 3.23 -34.59 -37.37
CA GLY A 240 2.74 -34.83 -38.72
C GLY A 240 2.78 -36.29 -39.17
N ARG A 241 3.79 -37.06 -38.77
CA ARG A 241 3.89 -38.50 -39.12
C ARG A 241 2.88 -39.35 -38.37
N VAL A 242 2.59 -38.97 -37.12
CA VAL A 242 1.55 -39.61 -36.29
C VAL A 242 0.16 -39.20 -36.79
N GLY A 243 0.06 -38.03 -37.44
CA GLY A 243 -1.18 -37.46 -37.95
C GLY A 243 -1.98 -36.68 -36.90
N GLN A 244 -1.48 -36.63 -35.66
CA GLN A 244 -2.10 -35.88 -34.57
C GLN A 244 -1.07 -35.41 -33.53
N PHE A 245 -1.46 -34.39 -32.78
CA PHE A 245 -0.77 -33.91 -31.59
C PHE A 245 -1.73 -33.88 -30.39
N ASP A 246 -1.39 -34.62 -29.34
CA ASP A 246 -2.27 -34.79 -28.18
C ASP A 246 -1.83 -33.88 -27.02
N VAL A 247 -2.75 -33.07 -26.50
CA VAL A 247 -2.58 -32.28 -25.27
C VAL A 247 -3.42 -32.90 -24.17
N ASN A 248 -2.75 -33.48 -23.17
CA ASN A 248 -3.34 -34.18 -22.06
C ASN A 248 -3.08 -33.41 -20.75
N VAL A 249 -4.14 -32.94 -20.10
CA VAL A 249 -4.06 -32.20 -18.84
C VAL A 249 -4.95 -32.88 -17.79
N VAL A 250 -4.34 -33.20 -16.65
CA VAL A 250 -5.00 -33.82 -15.51
C VAL A 250 -4.81 -32.94 -14.28
N LEU A 251 -5.88 -32.29 -13.83
CA LEU A 251 -5.85 -31.39 -12.68
C LEU A 251 -6.58 -32.03 -11.51
N ASN A 252 -5.93 -32.12 -10.36
CA ASN A 252 -6.57 -32.53 -9.11
C ASN A 252 -6.92 -31.28 -8.30
N TYR A 253 -8.19 -31.10 -7.97
CA TYR A 253 -8.65 -30.08 -7.04
C TYR A 253 -8.33 -30.53 -5.62
N ALA A 254 -7.36 -29.85 -5.00
CA ALA A 254 -6.88 -30.15 -3.66
C ALA A 254 -7.37 -29.10 -2.66
N GLU A 255 -7.35 -29.47 -1.37
CA GLU A 255 -7.51 -28.51 -0.28
C GLU A 255 -6.31 -27.57 -0.22
N ASP A 256 -6.55 -26.29 0.07
CA ASP A 256 -5.49 -25.31 0.24
C ASP A 256 -5.75 -24.41 1.45
N THR A 257 -4.73 -23.68 1.87
CA THR A 257 -4.80 -22.72 2.96
C THR A 257 -4.87 -21.31 2.41
N PHE A 258 -5.98 -20.63 2.68
CA PHE A 258 -6.22 -19.24 2.26
C PHE A 258 -6.07 -18.30 3.46
N CYS A 259 -5.45 -17.15 3.24
CA CYS A 259 -5.31 -16.12 4.27
C CYS A 259 -6.42 -15.09 4.15
N PHE A 260 -7.17 -14.85 5.22
CA PHE A 260 -8.21 -13.83 5.28
C PHE A 260 -7.80 -12.70 6.21
N LEU A 261 -8.27 -11.49 5.90
CA LEU A 261 -8.15 -10.32 6.77
C LEU A 261 -9.42 -10.24 7.62
N ASP A 262 -9.25 -10.33 8.93
CA ASP A 262 -10.36 -10.33 9.88
C ASP A 262 -10.95 -8.92 9.98
N ASN A 263 -12.00 -8.66 9.20
CA ASN A 263 -12.79 -7.44 9.29
C ASN A 263 -14.02 -7.72 10.19
N LEU A 264 -13.84 -7.65 11.51
CA LEU A 264 -14.93 -7.82 12.47
C LEU A 264 -15.84 -6.56 12.52
N HIS A 265 -16.43 -6.19 11.38
CA HIS A 265 -17.38 -5.07 11.29
C HIS A 265 -18.79 -5.49 11.73
N TRP A 266 -19.00 -5.67 13.03
CA TRP A 266 -20.36 -5.69 13.62
C TRP A 266 -20.46 -5.14 15.05
N PHE A 267 -19.33 -4.84 15.70
CA PHE A 267 -19.26 -4.10 16.97
C PHE A 267 -18.33 -2.89 16.75
N LEU A 268 -18.76 -1.71 16.27
CA LEU A 268 -19.28 -0.65 17.14
C LEU A 268 -19.56 0.63 16.31
N PRO A 269 -20.81 0.90 15.88
CA PRO A 269 -21.24 2.28 15.65
C PRO A 269 -21.75 2.95 16.93
N ALA A 270 -21.87 2.22 18.05
CA ALA A 270 -22.65 2.66 19.20
C ALA A 270 -21.91 3.56 20.21
N ILE A 271 -20.58 3.63 20.20
CA ILE A 271 -19.82 4.41 21.21
C ILE A 271 -19.21 5.70 20.62
N ALA A 272 -18.99 5.77 19.30
CA ALA A 272 -18.33 6.91 18.65
C ALA A 272 -19.29 8.07 18.30
N GLY A 273 -20.60 7.91 18.48
CA GLY A 273 -21.62 8.88 18.06
C GLY A 273 -22.02 9.94 19.09
N SER A 274 -21.51 9.91 20.33
CA SER A 274 -21.89 10.94 21.31
C SER A 274 -20.99 12.19 21.17
N PRO A 275 -21.55 13.37 20.87
CA PRO A 275 -20.79 14.63 20.79
C PRO A 275 -20.15 15.03 22.13
N LEU A 276 -20.60 14.43 23.24
CA LEU A 276 -20.03 14.59 24.58
C LEU A 276 -18.63 13.97 24.69
N CYS A 277 -18.36 12.83 24.05
CA CYS A 277 -17.06 12.16 24.13
C CYS A 277 -15.97 12.96 23.40
N TRP A 278 -16.28 13.49 22.22
CA TRP A 278 -15.40 14.39 21.47
C TRP A 278 -15.21 15.76 22.15
N ALA A 279 -16.25 16.30 22.79
CA ALA A 279 -16.15 17.56 23.52
C ALA A 279 -15.30 17.45 24.80
N MET A 280 -15.36 16.30 25.50
CA MET A 280 -14.52 16.00 26.66
C MET A 280 -13.05 15.83 26.23
N LEU A 281 -12.77 15.05 25.19
CA LEU A 281 -11.40 14.89 24.66
C LEU A 281 -10.79 16.20 24.15
N ALA A 282 -11.57 17.04 23.46
CA ALA A 282 -11.08 18.33 22.94
C ALA A 282 -10.82 19.39 24.03
N ARG A 283 -11.51 19.32 25.17
CA ARG A 283 -11.22 20.19 26.34
C ARG A 283 -10.00 19.72 27.13
N PHE A 284 -9.76 18.41 27.21
CA PHE A 284 -8.60 17.84 27.90
C PHE A 284 -7.28 17.93 27.12
N LEU A 285 -7.31 18.06 25.78
CA LEU A 285 -6.11 18.21 24.95
C LEU A 285 -5.57 19.65 24.84
N ARG A 286 -6.25 20.66 25.41
CA ARG A 286 -5.79 22.06 25.35
C ARG A 286 -4.74 22.48 26.40
N PRO A 287 -4.54 21.83 27.57
CA PRO A 287 -3.41 22.14 28.44
C PRO A 287 -2.14 21.34 28.12
N SER A 288 -2.22 20.21 27.40
CA SER A 288 -1.08 19.29 27.23
C SER A 288 -0.13 19.64 26.08
N ALA A 289 -0.52 20.52 25.15
CA ALA A 289 0.37 20.96 24.07
C ALA A 289 1.60 21.75 24.59
N MET A 290 1.53 22.36 25.78
CA MET A 290 2.71 22.94 26.44
C MET A 290 3.53 21.91 27.22
N ALA A 291 2.89 20.84 27.73
CA ALA A 291 3.57 19.77 28.47
C ALA A 291 4.30 18.76 27.55
N LEU A 292 3.84 18.55 26.32
CA LEU A 292 4.49 17.63 25.37
C LEU A 292 5.77 18.17 24.72
N ARG A 293 6.06 19.48 24.85
CA ARG A 293 7.35 20.03 24.39
C ARG A 293 8.54 19.64 25.27
N SER A 294 8.32 19.16 26.49
CA SER A 294 9.40 18.75 27.39
C SER A 294 9.77 17.26 27.30
N ILE A 295 9.01 16.44 26.56
CA ILE A 295 9.21 14.98 26.52
C ILE A 295 10.07 14.51 25.33
N VAL A 296 10.25 15.33 24.28
CA VAL A 296 11.08 14.98 23.11
C VAL A 296 12.58 15.24 23.31
N TYR A 297 12.98 15.88 24.40
CA TYR A 297 14.40 15.98 24.76
C TYR A 297 14.67 15.06 25.95
N GLY A 298 15.33 13.95 25.63
CA GLY A 298 15.65 12.86 26.54
C GLY A 298 16.33 13.34 27.82
N LYS A 299 15.86 12.77 28.92
CA LYS A 299 16.56 12.71 30.18
C LYS A 299 17.66 11.67 30.01
N ASN A 300 18.92 12.10 29.87
CA ASN A 300 20.07 11.41 30.42
C ASN A 300 21.22 12.40 30.58
N GLU A 301 21.88 12.25 31.72
CA GLU A 301 22.91 13.10 32.32
C GLU A 301 22.39 14.42 32.89
N GLN A 302 22.71 14.61 34.16
CA GLN A 302 22.38 15.79 34.94
C GLN A 302 22.99 17.02 34.27
N LEU A 303 22.21 17.73 33.45
CA LEU A 303 22.48 19.14 33.24
C LEU A 303 22.15 19.84 34.56
N PRO A 304 23.10 20.63 35.12
CA PRO A 304 22.89 21.26 36.41
C PRO A 304 21.59 22.05 36.36
N VAL A 305 20.87 22.02 37.50
CA VAL A 305 19.75 22.92 37.79
C VAL A 305 20.05 24.24 37.11
N ARG A 306 19.12 24.68 36.25
CA ARG A 306 19.19 25.88 35.43
C ARG A 306 19.45 27.08 36.33
N GLY A 307 20.70 27.25 36.74
CA GLY A 307 21.22 28.41 37.42
C GLY A 307 20.91 29.58 36.52
N ASP A 308 20.45 30.65 37.13
CA ASP A 308 19.92 31.82 36.45
C ASP A 308 20.74 32.10 35.20
N LYS A 309 20.11 32.02 34.03
CA LYS A 309 20.79 32.35 32.77
C LYS A 309 21.41 33.75 32.81
N ALA A 310 20.93 34.60 33.71
CA ALA A 310 21.48 35.88 34.08
C ALA A 310 22.93 35.81 34.57
N ALA A 311 23.39 34.71 35.17
CA ALA A 311 24.79 34.54 35.57
C ALA A 311 25.77 34.42 34.38
N TYR A 312 25.27 34.12 33.17
CA TYR A 312 26.08 34.06 31.95
C TYR A 312 26.12 35.39 31.19
N PHE A 313 25.24 36.32 31.51
CA PHE A 313 25.22 37.64 30.88
C PHE A 313 25.76 38.65 31.87
N ASP A 314 26.83 39.33 31.49
CA ASP A 314 27.27 40.49 32.24
C ASP A 314 26.28 41.64 32.00
N PHE A 315 25.81 42.29 33.07
CA PHE A 315 24.90 43.43 32.98
C PHE A 315 25.61 44.76 33.21
N ASP A 316 26.91 44.74 33.53
CA ASP A 316 27.70 45.94 33.76
C ASP A 316 27.98 46.67 32.45
N THR A 317 27.31 47.80 32.26
CA THR A 317 27.36 48.60 31.02
C THR A 317 28.76 49.11 30.71
N GLU A 318 29.53 49.50 31.71
CA GLU A 318 30.91 49.99 31.54
C GLU A 318 31.86 48.90 31.04
N ARG A 319 31.65 47.66 31.49
CA ARG A 319 32.44 46.51 31.08
C ARG A 319 32.10 46.09 29.65
N LEU A 320 30.81 46.05 29.31
CA LEU A 320 30.33 45.73 27.96
C LEU A 320 30.75 46.74 26.90
N GLN A 321 30.96 48.02 27.27
CA GLN A 321 31.46 49.05 26.35
C GLN A 321 32.96 48.94 26.08
N LYS A 322 33.73 48.40 27.03
CA LYS A 322 35.20 48.32 26.96
C LYS A 322 35.71 46.95 26.52
N PHE A 323 34.96 45.88 26.77
CA PHE A 323 35.40 44.50 26.56
C PHE A 323 34.38 43.68 25.78
N CYS A 324 34.89 42.77 24.96
CA CYS A 324 34.10 41.77 24.26
C CYS A 324 34.03 40.50 25.10
N CYS A 325 32.93 40.32 25.85
CA CYS A 325 32.72 39.20 26.77
C CYS A 325 32.36 37.88 26.04
N ILE A 326 33.19 37.43 25.10
CA ILE A 326 33.03 36.19 24.33
C ILE A 326 33.94 35.07 24.87
N ASN A 327 34.88 35.39 25.77
CA ASN A 327 35.82 34.40 26.27
C ASN A 327 35.11 33.31 27.09
N TYR A 328 35.25 32.06 26.63
CA TYR A 328 34.66 30.88 27.25
C TYR A 328 35.68 30.06 28.08
N LEU A 329 36.95 30.48 28.13
CA LEU A 329 38.01 29.83 28.90
C LEU A 329 37.99 30.33 30.34
N LYS A 330 38.03 29.40 31.31
CA LYS A 330 37.96 29.69 32.75
C LYS A 330 39.12 30.57 33.25
N ASP A 331 40.31 30.41 32.66
CA ASP A 331 41.55 31.09 33.07
C ASP A 331 41.94 32.22 32.10
N GLY A 332 41.07 32.58 31.16
CA GLY A 332 41.33 33.64 30.18
C GLY A 332 40.76 34.99 30.61
N SER A 333 41.38 36.08 30.19
CA SER A 333 40.82 37.43 30.29
C SER A 333 39.97 37.79 29.08
N ASP A 334 38.95 38.63 29.26
CA ASP A 334 38.16 39.17 28.15
C ASP A 334 39.00 40.07 27.23
N VAL A 335 38.66 40.08 25.94
CA VAL A 335 39.39 40.86 24.93
C VAL A 335 38.91 42.31 24.98
N PRO A 336 39.81 43.30 25.18
CA PRO A 336 39.43 44.71 25.13
C PRO A 336 39.03 45.11 23.71
N LEU A 337 37.98 45.92 23.59
CA LEU A 337 37.55 46.51 22.34
C LEU A 337 38.57 47.56 21.91
N LYS A 338 38.99 47.48 20.64
CA LYS A 338 39.91 48.44 20.02
C LYS A 338 39.12 49.62 19.47
N ASP A 339 39.82 50.69 19.12
CA ASP A 339 39.21 51.79 18.40
C ASP A 339 38.80 51.37 16.98
N TYR A 340 37.76 52.00 16.42
CA TYR A 340 37.17 51.59 15.14
C TYR A 340 38.17 51.61 13.98
N SER A 341 39.16 52.49 14.04
CA SER A 341 40.22 52.63 13.03
C SER A 341 41.19 51.45 12.96
N GLU A 342 41.26 50.61 14.01
CA GLU A 342 42.10 49.41 14.00
C GLU A 342 41.42 48.21 13.33
N TYR A 343 40.10 48.27 13.12
CA TYR A 343 39.36 47.21 12.47
C TYR A 343 39.41 47.35 10.94
N PRO A 344 39.31 46.23 10.19
CA PRO A 344 39.31 46.27 8.74
C PRO A 344 38.18 47.14 8.17
N GLU A 345 38.46 47.82 7.06
CA GLU A 345 37.54 48.76 6.39
C GLU A 345 36.24 48.11 5.89
N TRP A 346 36.18 46.78 5.75
CA TRP A 346 34.95 46.08 5.36
C TRP A 346 33.97 45.88 6.53
N LEU A 347 34.41 46.02 7.78
CA LEU A 347 33.54 45.76 8.95
C LEU A 347 32.32 46.70 9.01
N PRO A 348 32.46 48.03 8.79
CA PRO A 348 31.31 48.93 8.74
C PRO A 348 30.29 48.57 7.66
N THR A 349 30.74 47.99 6.54
CA THR A 349 29.85 47.62 5.42
C THR A 349 28.84 46.52 5.78
N LEU A 350 29.06 45.77 6.87
CA LEU A 350 28.11 44.76 7.35
C LEU A 350 26.94 45.34 8.13
N LEU A 351 27.08 46.57 8.64
CA LEU A 351 26.00 47.26 9.37
C LEU A 351 25.02 47.94 8.41
N ASP A 352 25.42 48.14 7.15
CA ASP A 352 24.55 48.69 6.12
C ASP A 352 23.33 47.79 5.89
N LYS A 353 22.21 48.41 5.51
CA LYS A 353 20.98 47.67 5.24
C LYS A 353 21.22 46.66 4.12
N ALA A 354 20.87 45.40 4.37
CA ALA A 354 20.97 44.36 3.37
C ALA A 354 20.24 44.77 2.07
N PRO A 355 20.88 44.62 0.90
CA PRO A 355 20.35 45.14 -0.35
C PRO A 355 19.07 44.42 -0.77
N GLU A 356 18.14 45.15 -1.38
CA GLU A 356 16.89 44.57 -1.87
C GLU A 356 17.09 43.97 -3.27
N LEU A 357 16.17 43.09 -3.70
CA LEU A 357 16.33 42.37 -4.97
C LEU A 357 16.43 43.31 -6.18
N GLU A 358 15.80 44.49 -6.10
CA GLU A 358 15.76 45.50 -7.17
C GLU A 358 17.11 46.25 -7.30
N ASP A 359 17.91 46.27 -6.23
CA ASP A 359 19.21 46.95 -6.19
C ASP A 359 20.34 46.08 -6.77
N LEU A 360 20.12 44.76 -6.94
CA LEU A 360 21.14 43.84 -7.45
C LEU A 360 20.98 43.58 -8.95
N SER A 361 22.12 43.58 -9.65
CA SER A 361 22.18 43.17 -11.05
C SER A 361 21.95 41.66 -11.21
N PRO A 362 21.24 41.21 -12.26
CA PRO A 362 21.06 39.79 -12.58
C PRO A 362 22.36 39.00 -12.83
N ASN A 363 23.48 39.68 -13.09
CA ASN A 363 24.78 39.04 -13.28
C ASN A 363 25.50 38.73 -11.96
N ASP A 364 25.03 39.28 -10.83
CA ASP A 364 25.59 39.00 -9.51
C ASP A 364 24.96 37.74 -8.87
N TYR A 365 25.79 36.93 -8.20
CA TYR A 365 25.33 35.73 -7.50
C TYR A 365 24.36 36.07 -6.35
N GLY A 366 24.52 37.23 -5.72
CA GLY A 366 23.65 37.73 -4.65
C GLY A 366 22.19 37.81 -5.08
N TYR A 367 21.93 38.24 -6.32
CA TYR A 367 20.60 38.36 -6.90
C TYR A 367 19.85 37.03 -6.90
N TRP A 368 20.49 35.98 -7.43
CA TRP A 368 19.90 34.64 -7.53
C TRP A 368 19.68 33.97 -6.17
N ARG A 369 20.51 34.29 -5.17
CA ARG A 369 20.32 33.81 -3.78
C ARG A 369 19.07 34.43 -3.15
N LEU A 370 18.87 35.74 -3.30
CA LEU A 370 17.68 36.45 -2.80
C LEU A 370 16.41 36.03 -3.54
N LEU A 371 16.46 35.86 -4.86
CA LEU A 371 15.34 35.39 -5.67
C LEU A 371 14.86 34.00 -5.21
N ARG A 372 15.77 33.05 -5.03
CA ARG A 372 15.44 31.71 -4.50
C ARG A 372 14.80 31.77 -3.11
N LYS A 373 15.24 32.69 -2.25
CA LYS A 373 14.63 32.90 -0.92
C LYS A 373 13.20 33.44 -1.04
N LYS A 374 12.94 34.41 -1.93
CA LYS A 374 11.58 34.93 -2.21
C LYS A 374 10.67 33.83 -2.79
N LEU A 375 11.15 33.04 -3.74
CA LEU A 375 10.40 31.92 -4.34
C LEU A 375 10.01 30.86 -3.30
N ARG A 376 10.91 30.50 -2.37
CA ARG A 376 10.58 29.57 -1.26
C ARG A 376 9.47 30.13 -0.37
N LYS A 377 9.50 31.43 -0.06
CA LYS A 377 8.45 32.10 0.74
C LYS A 377 7.11 32.08 0.00
N PHE A 378 7.11 32.37 -1.30
CA PHE A 378 5.91 32.32 -2.14
C PHE A 378 5.33 30.90 -2.24
N LYS A 379 6.16 29.89 -2.48
CA LYS A 379 5.73 28.48 -2.52
C LYS A 379 5.08 28.05 -1.20
N ARG A 380 5.70 28.40 -0.07
CA ARG A 380 5.13 28.12 1.27
C ARG A 380 3.76 28.79 1.46
N GLN A 381 3.60 30.05 1.04
CA GLN A 381 2.31 30.73 1.12
C GLN A 381 1.27 30.07 0.20
N ARG A 382 1.61 29.79 -1.05
CA ARG A 382 0.71 29.11 -1.99
C ARG A 382 0.24 27.75 -1.46
N ASP A 383 1.17 26.95 -0.95
CA ASP A 383 0.86 25.62 -0.44
C ASP A 383 0.01 25.71 0.84
N TYR A 384 0.23 26.71 1.70
CA TYR A 384 -0.65 27.02 2.84
C TYR A 384 -2.09 27.36 2.40
N TYR A 385 -2.25 28.23 1.39
CA TYR A 385 -3.58 28.59 0.88
C TYR A 385 -4.27 27.43 0.13
N ARG A 386 -3.53 26.63 -0.64
CA ARG A 386 -4.05 25.42 -1.31
C ARG A 386 -4.54 24.38 -0.31
N PHE A 387 -3.77 24.14 0.75
CA PHE A 387 -4.17 23.23 1.83
C PHE A 387 -5.46 23.71 2.51
N ARG A 388 -5.55 25.02 2.77
CA ARG A 388 -6.73 25.62 3.39
C ARG A 388 -7.96 25.57 2.46
N SER A 389 -7.82 25.79 1.16
CA SER A 389 -8.95 25.68 0.21
C SER A 389 -9.44 24.25 0.03
N SER A 390 -8.54 23.25 -0.03
CA SER A 390 -8.94 21.84 -0.10
C SER A 390 -9.65 21.37 1.17
N PHE A 391 -9.20 21.86 2.33
CA PHE A 391 -9.82 21.56 3.62
C PHE A 391 -11.21 22.19 3.71
N VAL A 392 -11.35 23.45 3.29
CA VAL A 392 -12.63 24.18 3.27
C VAL A 392 -13.61 23.55 2.26
N GLN A 393 -13.16 23.18 1.05
CA GLN A 393 -14.00 22.49 0.06
C GLN A 393 -14.48 21.12 0.55
N ARG A 394 -13.62 20.32 1.19
CA ARG A 394 -14.02 19.04 1.81
C ARG A 394 -15.04 19.24 2.92
N TYR A 395 -14.84 20.24 3.78
CA TYR A 395 -15.76 20.55 4.88
C TYR A 395 -17.16 20.93 4.38
N TYR A 396 -17.27 21.73 3.31
CA TYR A 396 -18.58 22.10 2.76
C TYR A 396 -19.25 20.99 1.94
N LEU A 397 -18.48 20.15 1.22
CA LEU A 397 -19.02 18.96 0.55
C LEU A 397 -19.57 17.93 1.55
N GLU A 398 -18.89 17.70 2.66
CA GLU A 398 -19.38 16.84 3.75
C GLU A 398 -20.58 17.41 4.50
N LYS A 399 -20.75 18.74 4.51
CA LYS A 399 -21.91 19.40 5.14
C LYS A 399 -23.13 19.36 4.21
N GLY A 400 -22.96 19.67 2.92
CA GLY A 400 -24.02 19.58 1.92
C GLY A 400 -24.58 18.17 1.74
N ARG A 401 -23.76 17.13 1.91
CA ARG A 401 -24.22 15.73 1.85
C ARG A 401 -25.09 15.32 3.04
N ARG A 402 -25.00 16.02 4.19
CA ARG A 402 -25.79 15.75 5.40
C ARG A 402 -27.14 16.47 5.41
N ASP A 403 -27.25 17.59 4.71
CA ASP A 403 -28.48 18.39 4.65
C ASP A 403 -29.49 17.88 3.60
N ILE A 404 -29.08 16.95 2.72
CA ILE A 404 -29.95 16.31 1.70
C ILE A 404 -30.78 15.15 2.28
N PHE A 405 -30.41 14.63 3.46
CA PHE A 405 -31.09 13.50 4.13
C PHE A 405 -31.90 13.94 5.37
N LYS A 406 -32.43 15.17 5.36
CA LYS A 406 -33.38 15.66 6.36
C LYS A 406 -34.65 16.18 5.72
#